data_AF-A0A9E3GRV5-F1
#
_entry.id   AF-A0A9E3GRV5-F1
#
_cell.length_a   1.000
_cell.length_b   1.000
_cell.length_c   1.000
_cell.angle_alpha   90.00
_cell.angle_beta   90.00
_cell.angle_gamma   90.00
#
_symmetry.space_group_name_H-M   'P 1'
#
loop_
_entity.id
_entity.type
_entity.pdbx_description
1 polymer ?
#
loop_
_entity_poly.entity_id
_entity_poly.type
_entity_poly.pdbx_seq_one_letter_code
_entity_poly.pdbx_strand_id
1 'polypeptide(L)'
;MTQRPGRSTAEAVAGALQLGADGVPDDVRGSILRLAERFRPADARGVSDAWVVDIAGHQPYTIHVRAGRCLISPGEPEHPVARLATDAATWLDIVAGRLDGVAAFQAGRLVVHGDLNMAVRLETMFTPGPAATRLLRTVHTQVKGVEIESIVAGAGTPVLLLHGLAASKVSFLPTLDGLADHHEVHALDLPGFGKSDKPAPHGKRYSAPWMADIVHGYMARNRIREAYLVGNSMGGRIAAEVALRHPRSVRGVVGLGSAVAFDEYQRYARLIRMFRSQWLGLAPLPLNRRWIEAGLRELFHDPSTLPPENLRAAAEDTVLHLRDRGYRLAVMACARHLGAERATGRNGYWGRLCDLQVPSLWIFGDRDV
;
A
#
# COMPACT_ATOMS: atom_id res chain seq x y z
N MET A 1 17.81 -19.50 -58.11
CA MET A 1 17.33 -20.44 -57.07
C MET A 1 17.14 -19.63 -55.80
N THR A 2 15.90 -19.23 -55.56
CA THR A 2 15.46 -18.24 -54.55
C THR A 2 15.53 -18.84 -53.15
N GLN A 3 16.39 -18.31 -52.28
CA GLN A 3 16.36 -18.62 -50.84
C GLN A 3 15.16 -17.94 -50.19
N ARG A 4 14.29 -18.74 -49.57
CA ARG A 4 13.22 -18.26 -48.68
C ARG A 4 13.82 -17.74 -47.36
N PRO A 5 13.35 -16.61 -46.81
CA PRO A 5 13.67 -16.24 -45.43
C PRO A 5 12.84 -17.11 -44.47
N GLY A 6 13.53 -17.79 -43.56
CA GLY A 6 12.91 -18.60 -42.50
C GLY A 6 12.32 -17.73 -41.40
N ARG A 7 11.00 -17.85 -41.25
CA ARG A 7 10.14 -17.68 -40.06
C ARG A 7 10.52 -16.62 -39.02
N SER A 8 9.64 -15.62 -38.91
CA SER A 8 9.61 -14.67 -37.80
C SER A 8 9.40 -15.39 -36.45
N THR A 9 9.97 -14.82 -35.39
CA THR A 9 9.84 -15.22 -33.99
C THR A 9 8.41 -15.31 -33.45
N ALA A 10 7.40 -14.88 -34.23
CA ALA A 10 5.99 -15.00 -33.87
C ALA A 10 5.42 -16.43 -34.00
N GLU A 11 5.98 -17.28 -34.88
CA GLU A 11 5.43 -18.63 -35.13
C GLU A 11 5.95 -19.72 -34.17
N ALA A 12 6.96 -19.43 -33.34
CA ALA A 12 7.52 -20.40 -32.39
C ALA A 12 6.76 -20.50 -31.05
N VAL A 13 5.68 -19.73 -30.87
CA VAL A 13 4.94 -19.62 -29.59
C VAL A 13 3.69 -20.52 -29.55
N ALA A 14 3.23 -21.06 -30.68
CA ALA A 14 2.02 -21.88 -30.75
C ALA A 14 2.31 -23.38 -30.53
N GLY A 15 2.86 -23.75 -29.37
CA GLY A 15 2.65 -25.10 -28.83
C GLY A 15 1.21 -25.19 -28.32
N ALA A 16 0.49 -26.29 -28.60
CA ALA A 16 -0.93 -26.43 -28.26
C ALA A 16 -1.19 -26.19 -26.77
N LEU A 17 -1.65 -24.98 -26.43
CA LEU A 17 -2.04 -24.59 -25.08
C LEU A 17 -3.34 -25.31 -24.74
N GLN A 18 -3.30 -26.17 -23.71
CA GLN A 18 -4.50 -26.76 -23.14
C GLN A 18 -5.15 -25.73 -22.21
N LEU A 19 -6.46 -25.53 -22.35
CA LEU A 19 -7.22 -24.60 -21.54
C LEU A 19 -8.08 -25.37 -20.54
N GLY A 20 -8.08 -24.90 -19.30
CA GLY A 20 -8.99 -25.36 -18.27
C GLY A 20 -10.43 -24.93 -18.53
N ALA A 21 -11.34 -25.39 -17.67
CA ALA A 21 -12.78 -25.15 -17.80
C ALA A 21 -13.18 -23.66 -17.82
N ASP A 22 -12.29 -22.78 -17.36
CA ASP A 22 -12.47 -21.34 -17.24
C ASP A 22 -11.72 -20.55 -18.35
N GLY A 23 -11.06 -21.23 -19.29
CA GLY A 23 -10.35 -20.60 -20.40
C GLY A 23 -8.95 -20.08 -20.05
N VAL A 24 -8.45 -20.39 -18.85
CA VAL A 24 -7.05 -20.15 -18.45
C VAL A 24 -6.19 -21.34 -18.89
N PRO A 25 -4.96 -21.15 -19.40
CA PRO A 25 -4.08 -22.27 -19.69
C PRO A 25 -3.78 -23.11 -18.45
N ASP A 26 -3.83 -24.43 -18.59
CA ASP A 26 -3.56 -25.39 -17.51
C ASP A 26 -2.06 -25.50 -17.18
N ASP A 27 -1.20 -24.84 -17.95
CA ASP A 27 0.25 -24.84 -17.78
C ASP A 27 0.81 -23.44 -17.42
N VAL A 28 1.91 -23.44 -16.68
CA VAL A 28 2.60 -22.23 -16.19
C VAL A 28 3.06 -21.33 -17.35
N ARG A 29 3.61 -21.91 -18.42
CA ARG A 29 4.15 -21.14 -19.54
C ARG A 29 3.03 -20.43 -20.32
N GLY A 30 1.92 -21.12 -20.57
CA GLY A 30 0.75 -20.56 -21.22
C GLY A 30 0.13 -19.45 -20.40
N SER A 31 -0.09 -19.70 -19.10
CA SER A 31 -0.74 -18.75 -18.20
C SER A 31 0.05 -17.45 -18.06
N ILE A 32 1.38 -17.51 -17.96
CA ILE A 32 2.22 -16.30 -17.86
C ILE A 32 2.30 -15.52 -19.17
N LEU A 33 2.44 -16.20 -20.32
CA LEU A 33 2.53 -15.50 -21.61
C LEU A 33 1.22 -14.80 -21.99
N ARG A 34 0.07 -15.40 -21.65
CA ARG A 34 -1.25 -14.81 -21.89
C ARG A 34 -1.64 -13.72 -20.89
N LEU A 35 -0.89 -13.53 -19.82
CA LEU A 35 -1.17 -12.46 -18.86
C LEU A 35 -1.18 -11.08 -19.55
N ALA A 36 -0.33 -10.87 -20.56
CA ALA A 36 -0.29 -9.63 -21.34
C ALA A 36 -1.61 -9.33 -22.08
N GLU A 37 -2.41 -10.35 -22.44
CA GLU A 37 -3.72 -10.18 -23.10
C GLU A 37 -4.75 -9.57 -22.14
N ARG A 38 -4.55 -9.73 -20.83
CA ARG A 38 -5.42 -9.21 -19.77
C ARG A 38 -4.97 -7.85 -19.24
N PHE A 39 -3.89 -7.30 -19.79
CA PHE A 39 -3.32 -6.03 -19.34
C PHE A 39 -4.29 -4.86 -19.56
N ARG A 40 -4.34 -3.95 -18.58
CA ARG A 40 -5.19 -2.75 -18.57
C ARG A 40 -4.29 -1.50 -18.64
N PRO A 41 -4.09 -0.90 -19.83
CA PRO A 41 -3.22 0.26 -20.00
C PRO A 41 -3.60 1.46 -19.13
N ALA A 42 -4.90 1.65 -18.84
CA ALA A 42 -5.39 2.74 -18.00
C ALA A 42 -4.88 2.65 -16.55
N ASP A 43 -4.67 1.43 -16.03
CA ASP A 43 -4.21 1.18 -14.67
C ASP A 43 -2.67 1.25 -14.55
N ALA A 44 -1.96 1.31 -15.67
CA ALA A 44 -0.51 1.44 -15.77
C ALA A 44 0.00 2.89 -15.89
N ARG A 45 -0.82 3.87 -15.52
CA ARG A 45 -0.43 5.30 -15.55
C ARG A 45 0.83 5.54 -14.72
N GLY A 46 1.84 6.16 -15.35
CA GLY A 46 3.10 6.54 -14.72
C GLY A 46 4.10 5.41 -14.50
N VAL A 47 3.75 4.18 -14.93
CA VAL A 47 4.56 2.98 -14.70
C VAL A 47 5.59 2.79 -15.82
N SER A 48 6.84 2.54 -15.45
CA SER A 48 7.94 2.28 -16.39
C SER A 48 8.98 1.35 -15.76
N ASP A 49 8.54 0.15 -15.41
CA ASP A 49 9.28 -0.77 -14.53
C ASP A 49 9.21 -2.22 -15.05
N ALA A 50 9.97 -3.10 -14.41
CA ALA A 50 10.02 -4.52 -14.73
C ALA A 50 9.89 -5.38 -13.47
N TRP A 51 9.01 -6.39 -13.51
CA TRP A 51 8.78 -7.36 -12.44
C TRP A 51 9.30 -8.71 -12.86
N VAL A 52 9.94 -9.42 -11.94
CA VAL A 52 10.28 -10.83 -12.15
C VAL A 52 9.22 -11.70 -11.50
N VAL A 53 8.75 -12.70 -12.22
CA VAL A 53 7.89 -13.77 -11.72
C VAL A 53 8.67 -15.07 -11.83
N ASP A 54 8.99 -15.64 -10.68
CA ASP A 54 9.73 -16.90 -10.53
C ASP A 54 8.76 -17.98 -10.05
N ILE A 55 8.56 -19.00 -10.88
CA ILE A 55 7.60 -20.07 -10.61
C ILE A 55 8.42 -21.35 -10.49
N ALA A 56 8.44 -21.94 -9.30
CA ALA A 56 9.32 -23.05 -8.96
C ALA A 56 9.26 -24.18 -10.01
N GLY A 57 10.44 -24.60 -10.49
CA GLY A 57 10.58 -25.61 -11.55
C GLY A 57 10.51 -25.06 -12.97
N HIS A 58 10.35 -23.76 -13.16
CA HIS A 58 10.36 -23.09 -14.46
C HIS A 58 11.43 -21.99 -14.52
N GLN A 59 11.82 -21.59 -15.74
CA GLN A 59 12.65 -20.39 -15.90
C GLN A 59 11.89 -19.14 -15.44
N PRO A 60 12.54 -18.16 -14.80
CA PRO A 60 11.90 -16.89 -14.46
C PRO A 60 11.43 -16.13 -15.71
N TYR A 61 10.33 -15.41 -15.56
CA TYR A 61 9.80 -14.50 -16.57
C TYR A 61 9.82 -13.07 -16.05
N THR A 62 10.03 -12.14 -16.95
CA THR A 62 9.94 -10.71 -16.67
C THR A 62 8.72 -10.12 -17.34
N ILE A 63 7.94 -9.37 -16.56
CA ILE A 63 6.85 -8.53 -17.03
C ILE A 63 7.39 -7.11 -17.11
N HIS A 64 7.49 -6.56 -18.31
CA HIS A 64 7.90 -5.19 -18.57
C HIS A 64 6.67 -4.34 -18.83
N VAL A 65 6.48 -3.28 -18.04
CA VAL A 65 5.43 -2.28 -18.30
C VAL A 65 6.09 -0.95 -18.60
N ARG A 66 5.86 -0.41 -19.80
CA ARG A 66 6.40 0.89 -20.22
C ARG A 66 5.47 1.57 -21.21
N ALA A 67 5.20 2.85 -20.99
CA ALA A 67 4.37 3.69 -21.86
C ALA A 67 3.01 3.05 -22.18
N GLY A 68 2.35 2.47 -21.17
CA GLY A 68 1.04 1.83 -21.31
C GLY A 68 1.05 0.54 -22.15
N ARG A 69 2.21 -0.11 -22.29
CA ARG A 69 2.35 -1.42 -22.92
C ARG A 69 2.92 -2.42 -21.94
N CYS A 70 2.49 -3.67 -22.06
CA CYS A 70 3.00 -4.82 -21.31
C CYS A 70 3.70 -5.79 -22.27
N LEU A 71 4.93 -6.16 -21.97
CA LEU A 71 5.69 -7.19 -22.67
C LEU A 71 6.16 -8.22 -21.65
N ILE A 72 6.01 -9.50 -21.99
CA ILE A 72 6.46 -10.60 -21.13
C ILE A 72 7.55 -11.38 -21.87
N SER A 73 8.69 -11.58 -21.22
CA SER A 73 9.84 -12.29 -21.80
C SER A 73 10.54 -13.18 -20.77
N PRO A 74 11.11 -14.32 -21.16
CA PRO A 74 11.96 -15.12 -20.26
C PRO A 74 13.20 -14.34 -19.80
N GLY A 75 13.71 -14.71 -18.61
CA GLY A 75 14.92 -14.14 -18.03
C GLY A 75 14.63 -13.09 -16.96
N GLU A 76 15.69 -12.41 -16.51
CA GLU A 76 15.67 -11.44 -15.42
C GLU A 76 16.39 -10.14 -15.86
N PRO A 77 15.81 -8.95 -15.63
CA PRO A 77 16.47 -7.69 -15.93
C PRO A 77 17.54 -7.39 -14.87
N GLU A 78 18.43 -6.45 -15.16
CA GLU A 78 19.48 -6.03 -14.23
C GLU A 78 18.90 -5.44 -12.93
N HIS A 79 17.79 -4.71 -13.03
CA HIS A 79 17.16 -3.99 -11.91
C HIS A 79 15.63 -4.16 -11.92
N PRO A 80 15.11 -5.30 -11.45
CA PRO A 80 13.67 -5.46 -11.27
C PRO A 80 13.15 -4.60 -10.11
N VAL A 81 11.94 -4.04 -10.25
CA VAL A 81 11.30 -3.25 -9.19
C VAL A 81 10.78 -4.14 -8.05
N ALA A 82 10.32 -5.34 -8.41
CA ALA A 82 9.92 -6.38 -7.48
C ALA A 82 10.07 -7.76 -8.14
N ARG A 83 10.30 -8.78 -7.30
CA ARG A 83 10.38 -10.18 -7.68
C ARG A 83 9.34 -10.96 -6.88
N LEU A 84 8.47 -11.68 -7.59
CA LEU A 84 7.41 -12.51 -7.04
C LEU A 84 7.79 -13.97 -7.25
N ALA A 85 7.93 -14.75 -6.17
CA ALA A 85 8.30 -16.16 -6.22
C ALA A 85 7.18 -17.04 -5.66
N THR A 86 6.80 -18.10 -6.37
CA THR A 86 5.70 -18.99 -5.96
C THR A 86 5.83 -20.38 -6.59
N ASP A 87 4.96 -21.32 -6.20
CA ASP A 87 4.84 -22.62 -6.85
C ASP A 87 3.83 -22.58 -8.02
N ALA A 88 3.87 -23.61 -8.87
CA ALA A 88 3.02 -23.68 -10.07
C ALA A 88 1.51 -23.70 -9.75
N ALA A 89 1.10 -24.39 -8.69
CA ALA A 89 -0.32 -24.52 -8.33
C ALA A 89 -0.88 -23.18 -7.84
N THR A 90 -0.14 -22.53 -6.95
CA THR A 90 -0.46 -21.19 -6.44
C THR A 90 -0.50 -20.16 -7.58
N TRP A 91 0.45 -20.20 -8.53
CA TRP A 91 0.41 -19.33 -9.70
C TRP A 91 -0.86 -19.52 -10.54
N LEU A 92 -1.21 -20.77 -10.85
CA LEU A 92 -2.40 -21.06 -11.65
C LEU A 92 -3.70 -20.63 -10.94
N ASP A 93 -3.77 -20.76 -9.61
CA ASP A 93 -4.89 -20.24 -8.82
C ASP A 93 -4.99 -18.71 -8.88
N ILE A 94 -3.84 -18.02 -8.83
CA ILE A 94 -3.78 -16.55 -8.97
C ILE A 94 -4.25 -16.11 -10.34
N VAL A 95 -3.74 -16.73 -11.40
CA VAL A 95 -4.12 -16.35 -12.77
C VAL A 95 -5.61 -16.65 -13.01
N ALA A 96 -6.13 -17.77 -12.49
CA ALA A 96 -7.55 -18.10 -12.58
C ALA A 96 -8.46 -17.21 -11.72
N GLY A 97 -7.90 -16.48 -10.75
CA GLY A 97 -8.66 -15.64 -9.83
C GLY A 97 -9.30 -16.41 -8.67
N ARG A 98 -8.89 -17.66 -8.44
CA ARG A 98 -9.33 -18.47 -7.28
C ARG A 98 -8.64 -18.06 -5.99
N LEU A 99 -7.49 -17.41 -6.11
CA LEU A 99 -6.69 -16.86 -5.03
C LEU A 99 -6.18 -15.50 -5.50
N ASP A 100 -6.23 -14.46 -4.69
CA ASP A 100 -5.57 -13.19 -5.02
C ASP A 100 -4.14 -13.15 -4.46
N GLY A 101 -3.33 -12.23 -4.99
CA GLY A 101 -1.92 -12.12 -4.62
C GLY A 101 -1.71 -11.77 -3.15
N VAL A 102 -2.62 -10.97 -2.58
CA VAL A 102 -2.56 -10.54 -1.17
C VAL A 102 -2.78 -11.72 -0.22
N ALA A 103 -3.80 -12.55 -0.47
CA ALA A 103 -4.08 -13.76 0.29
C ALA A 103 -2.96 -14.80 0.12
N ALA A 104 -2.43 -14.98 -1.10
CA ALA A 104 -1.29 -15.85 -1.35
C ALA A 104 -0.04 -15.43 -0.57
N PHE A 105 0.25 -14.12 -0.51
CA PHE A 105 1.36 -13.57 0.26
C PHE A 105 1.17 -13.78 1.76
N GLN A 106 -0.02 -13.51 2.30
CA GLN A 106 -0.32 -13.73 3.72
C GLN A 106 -0.20 -15.20 4.13
N ALA A 107 -0.61 -16.12 3.26
CA ALA A 107 -0.48 -17.56 3.48
C ALA A 107 0.95 -18.08 3.30
N GLY A 108 1.92 -17.24 2.93
CA GLY A 108 3.30 -17.64 2.64
C GLY A 108 3.46 -18.46 1.36
N ARG A 109 2.44 -18.48 0.49
CA ARG A 109 2.44 -19.18 -0.82
C ARG A 109 3.03 -18.32 -1.94
N LEU A 110 3.11 -17.00 -1.71
CA LEU A 110 3.75 -16.03 -2.59
C LEU A 110 4.80 -15.27 -1.79
N VAL A 111 6.05 -15.31 -2.24
CA VAL A 111 7.16 -14.55 -1.66
C VAL A 111 7.42 -13.33 -2.52
N VAL A 112 7.64 -12.17 -1.90
CA VAL A 112 7.92 -10.93 -2.61
C VAL A 112 9.24 -10.33 -2.11
N HIS A 113 10.10 -9.96 -3.05
CA HIS A 113 11.30 -9.17 -2.81
C HIS A 113 11.22 -7.83 -3.55
N GLY A 114 11.79 -6.77 -2.97
CA GLY A 114 11.76 -5.42 -3.54
C GLY A 114 10.59 -4.56 -3.05
N ASP A 115 9.99 -3.78 -3.94
CA ASP A 115 8.95 -2.81 -3.58
C ASP A 115 7.56 -3.47 -3.48
N LEU A 116 7.01 -3.55 -2.26
CA LEU A 116 5.71 -4.18 -2.02
C LEU A 116 4.56 -3.41 -2.66
N ASN A 117 4.66 -2.08 -2.73
CA ASN A 117 3.64 -1.27 -3.40
C ASN A 117 3.60 -1.60 -4.90
N MET A 118 4.76 -1.82 -5.51
CA MET A 118 4.84 -2.19 -6.93
C MET A 118 4.44 -3.64 -7.17
N ALA A 119 4.67 -4.55 -6.22
CA ALA A 119 4.16 -5.92 -6.30
C ALA A 119 2.62 -5.95 -6.34
N VAL A 120 1.95 -5.17 -5.49
CA VAL A 120 0.48 -5.06 -5.55
C VAL A 120 0.01 -4.28 -6.78
N ARG A 121 0.75 -3.23 -7.18
CA ARG A 121 0.42 -2.48 -8.39
C ARG A 121 0.40 -3.37 -9.63
N LEU A 122 1.30 -4.35 -9.72
CA LEU A 122 1.31 -5.35 -10.79
C LEU A 122 -0.06 -6.01 -10.95
N GLU A 123 -0.62 -6.56 -9.87
CA GLU A 123 -1.92 -7.22 -9.88
C GLU A 123 -3.05 -6.30 -10.38
N THR A 124 -3.07 -5.05 -9.91
CA THR A 124 -4.12 -4.09 -10.32
C THR A 124 -4.04 -3.65 -11.79
N MET A 125 -2.97 -3.98 -12.52
CA MET A 125 -2.83 -3.67 -13.95
C MET A 125 -3.39 -4.76 -14.86
N PHE A 126 -3.90 -5.87 -14.33
CA PHE A 126 -4.49 -6.94 -15.13
C PHE A 126 -5.94 -7.14 -14.77
N THR A 127 -6.75 -7.48 -15.77
CA THR A 127 -8.11 -7.98 -15.53
C THR A 127 -7.95 -9.28 -14.75
N PRO A 128 -8.62 -9.47 -13.60
CA PRO A 128 -8.47 -10.66 -12.78
C PRO A 128 -9.06 -11.88 -13.50
N GLY A 129 -8.77 -13.07 -12.97
CA GLY A 129 -9.19 -14.30 -13.60
C GLY A 129 -10.71 -14.47 -13.53
N PRO A 130 -11.28 -15.35 -14.35
CA PRO A 130 -12.73 -15.55 -14.44
C PRO A 130 -13.37 -16.01 -13.11
N ALA A 131 -12.61 -16.66 -12.22
CA ALA A 131 -13.10 -17.07 -10.91
C ALA A 131 -13.03 -15.96 -9.84
N ALA A 132 -12.44 -14.79 -10.16
CA ALA A 132 -12.27 -13.72 -9.19
C ALA A 132 -13.61 -13.11 -8.80
N THR A 133 -13.87 -13.07 -7.50
CA THR A 133 -15.07 -12.46 -6.91
C THR A 133 -14.92 -10.95 -6.68
N ARG A 134 -13.70 -10.42 -6.79
CA ARG A 134 -13.37 -9.03 -6.50
C ARG A 134 -12.32 -8.47 -7.45
N LEU A 135 -12.38 -7.15 -7.65
CA LEU A 135 -11.43 -6.41 -8.46
C LEU A 135 -10.63 -5.46 -7.58
N LEU A 136 -9.33 -5.72 -7.45
CA LEU A 136 -8.38 -4.78 -6.86
C LEU A 136 -8.04 -3.67 -7.88
N ARG A 137 -8.17 -2.42 -7.46
CA ARG A 137 -7.93 -1.25 -8.30
C ARG A 137 -6.94 -0.31 -7.65
N THR A 138 -6.01 0.23 -8.43
CA THR A 138 -5.24 1.38 -7.98
C THR A 138 -5.92 2.67 -8.45
N VAL A 139 -6.26 3.54 -7.50
CA VAL A 139 -6.98 4.80 -7.75
C VAL A 139 -6.09 5.98 -7.38
N HIS A 140 -6.01 6.94 -8.32
CA HIS A 140 -5.27 8.20 -8.17
C HIS A 140 -6.24 9.35 -7.98
N THR A 141 -6.10 10.10 -6.88
CA THR A 141 -7.01 11.21 -6.56
C THR A 141 -6.22 12.49 -6.31
N GLN A 142 -6.51 13.53 -7.08
CA GLN A 142 -5.92 14.85 -6.88
C GLN A 142 -6.68 15.65 -5.81
N VAL A 143 -5.99 15.99 -4.71
CA VAL A 143 -6.57 16.72 -3.58
C VAL A 143 -5.66 17.89 -3.20
N LYS A 144 -6.16 19.12 -3.35
CA LYS A 144 -5.44 20.36 -2.99
C LYS A 144 -3.99 20.42 -3.56
N GLY A 145 -3.80 19.92 -4.78
CA GLY A 145 -2.49 19.88 -5.45
C GLY A 145 -1.54 18.78 -4.96
N VAL A 146 -2.07 17.73 -4.35
CA VAL A 146 -1.36 16.52 -3.92
C VAL A 146 -2.07 15.32 -4.54
N GLU A 147 -1.35 14.50 -5.30
CA GLU A 147 -1.86 13.23 -5.81
C GLU A 147 -1.80 12.17 -4.71
N ILE A 148 -2.94 11.55 -4.44
CA ILE A 148 -3.11 10.47 -3.47
C ILE A 148 -3.30 9.16 -4.23
N GLU A 149 -2.38 8.22 -4.03
CA GLU A 149 -2.57 6.85 -4.49
C GLU A 149 -3.31 6.04 -3.41
N SER A 150 -4.24 5.21 -3.86
CA SER A 150 -5.00 4.31 -3.00
C SER A 150 -5.24 2.99 -3.70
N ILE A 151 -5.38 1.92 -2.92
CA ILE A 151 -5.88 0.63 -3.40
C ILE A 151 -7.33 0.51 -2.97
N VAL A 152 -8.19 0.12 -3.90
CA VAL A 152 -9.63 -0.03 -3.69
C VAL A 152 -10.08 -1.44 -4.04
N ALA A 153 -10.84 -2.07 -3.15
CA ALA A 153 -11.48 -3.36 -3.37
C ALA A 153 -12.89 -3.40 -2.79
N GLY A 154 -13.68 -4.37 -3.25
CA GLY A 154 -15.04 -4.59 -2.76
C GLY A 154 -16.04 -3.54 -3.26
N ALA A 155 -17.22 -3.57 -2.64
CA ALA A 155 -18.35 -2.71 -2.92
C ALA A 155 -19.21 -2.55 -1.65
N GLY A 156 -20.05 -1.52 -1.59
CA GLY A 156 -20.98 -1.30 -0.47
C GLY A 156 -20.60 -0.09 0.37
N THR A 157 -20.65 -0.22 1.70
CA THR A 157 -20.39 0.93 2.59
C THR A 157 -18.90 1.29 2.57
N PRO A 158 -18.52 2.55 2.30
CA PRO A 158 -17.11 2.94 2.23
C PRO A 158 -16.37 2.81 3.56
N VAL A 159 -15.15 2.27 3.51
CA VAL A 159 -14.20 2.19 4.62
C VAL A 159 -12.86 2.73 4.15
N LEU A 160 -12.31 3.73 4.84
CA LEU A 160 -10.99 4.27 4.53
C LEU A 160 -9.98 3.76 5.57
N LEU A 161 -8.89 3.15 5.09
CA LEU A 161 -7.77 2.67 5.90
C LEU A 161 -6.61 3.65 5.83
N LEU A 162 -6.17 4.16 6.99
CA LEU A 162 -5.17 5.23 7.13
C LEU A 162 -3.93 4.69 7.87
N HIS A 163 -2.82 4.48 7.16
CA HIS A 163 -1.58 3.90 7.72
C HIS A 163 -0.89 4.79 8.77
N GLY A 164 0.01 4.17 9.53
CA GLY A 164 0.81 4.83 10.57
C GLY A 164 2.02 5.61 10.03
N LEU A 165 2.77 6.21 10.94
CA LEU A 165 4.00 6.91 10.61
C LEU A 165 5.04 5.93 10.05
N ALA A 166 5.78 6.34 9.02
CA ALA A 166 6.81 5.52 8.38
C ALA A 166 6.30 4.17 7.81
N ALA A 167 5.01 4.08 7.50
CA ALA A 167 4.38 2.99 6.77
C ALA A 167 3.82 3.47 5.41
N SER A 168 3.14 2.56 4.70
CA SER A 168 2.36 2.86 3.50
C SER A 168 1.06 2.03 3.51
N LYS A 169 0.19 2.20 2.50
CA LYS A 169 -1.07 1.47 2.34
C LYS A 169 -0.90 -0.06 2.38
N VAL A 170 0.28 -0.58 2.04
CA VAL A 170 0.55 -2.03 2.05
C VAL A 170 0.40 -2.65 3.45
N SER A 171 0.62 -1.86 4.50
CA SER A 171 0.40 -2.30 5.89
C SER A 171 -1.04 -2.67 6.21
N PHE A 172 -1.99 -2.22 5.37
CA PHE A 172 -3.42 -2.47 5.52
C PHE A 172 -3.97 -3.50 4.54
N LEU A 173 -3.14 -4.14 3.70
CA LEU A 173 -3.64 -5.13 2.74
C LEU A 173 -4.41 -6.28 3.39
N PRO A 174 -3.98 -6.86 4.54
CA PRO A 174 -4.78 -7.90 5.20
C PRO A 174 -6.14 -7.41 5.70
N THR A 175 -6.19 -6.18 6.21
CA THR A 175 -7.46 -5.58 6.64
C THR A 175 -8.35 -5.24 5.45
N LEU A 176 -7.78 -4.77 4.34
CA LEU A 176 -8.51 -4.50 3.11
C LEU A 176 -9.12 -5.80 2.56
N ASP A 177 -8.30 -6.84 2.50
CA ASP A 177 -8.68 -8.18 2.08
C ASP A 177 -9.88 -8.70 2.90
N GLY A 178 -9.79 -8.71 4.24
CA GLY A 178 -10.85 -9.23 5.10
C GLY A 178 -12.13 -8.38 5.14
N LEU A 179 -12.10 -7.11 4.72
CA LEU A 179 -13.28 -6.23 4.72
C LEU A 179 -13.93 -6.10 3.33
N ALA A 180 -13.19 -6.37 2.25
CA ALA A 180 -13.64 -6.14 0.88
C ALA A 180 -14.84 -7.00 0.45
N ASP A 181 -15.14 -8.09 1.18
CA ASP A 181 -16.30 -8.94 0.91
C ASP A 181 -17.64 -8.26 1.23
N HIS A 182 -17.63 -7.23 2.07
CA HIS A 182 -18.83 -6.55 2.57
C HIS A 182 -18.79 -5.03 2.41
N HIS A 183 -17.62 -4.47 2.11
CA HIS A 183 -17.37 -3.04 2.09
C HIS A 183 -16.63 -2.60 0.83
N GLU A 184 -16.82 -1.34 0.45
CA GLU A 184 -15.92 -0.68 -0.50
C GLU A 184 -14.74 -0.12 0.30
N VAL A 185 -13.59 -0.78 0.23
CA VAL A 185 -12.44 -0.47 1.11
C VAL A 185 -11.38 0.29 0.33
N HIS A 186 -10.95 1.43 0.87
CA HIS A 186 -9.93 2.30 0.31
C HIS A 186 -8.71 2.34 1.26
N ALA A 187 -7.61 1.68 0.89
CA ALA A 187 -6.33 1.81 1.59
C ALA A 187 -5.50 2.94 0.95
N LEU A 188 -5.31 4.03 1.69
CA LEU A 188 -4.67 5.25 1.17
C LEU A 188 -3.19 5.27 1.53
N ASP A 189 -2.34 5.70 0.60
CA ASP A 189 -1.06 6.30 0.94
C ASP A 189 -1.29 7.75 1.37
N LEU A 190 -1.04 8.07 2.63
CA LEU A 190 -1.11 9.45 3.11
C LEU A 190 -0.03 10.31 2.41
N PRO A 191 -0.24 11.63 2.26
CA PRO A 191 0.77 12.51 1.67
C PRO A 191 2.14 12.33 2.31
N GLY A 192 3.20 12.24 1.50
CA GLY A 192 4.56 11.97 1.95
C GLY A 192 4.96 10.51 2.01
N PHE A 193 4.00 9.59 1.90
CA PHE A 193 4.22 8.16 2.11
C PHE A 193 3.87 7.34 0.87
N GLY A 194 4.38 6.11 0.81
CA GLY A 194 4.16 5.17 -0.28
C GLY A 194 4.38 5.80 -1.66
N LYS A 195 3.37 5.74 -2.52
CA LYS A 195 3.37 6.26 -3.89
C LYS A 195 2.59 7.57 -4.05
N SER A 196 2.00 8.10 -2.97
CA SER A 196 1.47 9.45 -2.95
C SER A 196 2.56 10.51 -3.06
N ASP A 197 2.16 11.70 -3.51
CA ASP A 197 3.01 12.87 -3.61
C ASP A 197 3.66 13.22 -2.27
N LYS A 198 4.90 13.73 -2.33
CA LYS A 198 5.73 14.05 -1.16
C LYS A 198 6.05 15.54 -1.09
N PRO A 199 5.04 16.42 -0.88
CA PRO A 199 5.23 17.85 -0.93
C PRO A 199 6.23 18.34 0.12
N ALA A 200 7.02 19.37 -0.19
CA ALA A 200 7.98 19.91 0.77
C ALA A 200 7.29 20.35 2.09
N PRO A 201 7.88 20.07 3.27
CA PRO A 201 7.25 20.26 4.59
C PRO A 201 7.28 21.72 5.06
N HIS A 202 6.59 22.59 4.31
CA HIS A 202 6.41 24.00 4.63
C HIS A 202 5.11 24.26 5.41
N GLY A 203 5.15 25.25 6.30
CA GLY A 203 3.98 25.70 7.05
C GLY A 203 3.38 24.61 7.95
N LYS A 204 2.11 24.29 7.72
CA LYS A 204 1.33 23.27 8.47
C LYS A 204 1.19 21.93 7.73
N ARG A 205 1.86 21.74 6.58
CA ARG A 205 1.87 20.45 5.88
C ARG A 205 2.37 19.36 6.83
N TYR A 206 1.79 18.17 6.73
CA TYR A 206 2.05 17.03 7.62
C TYR A 206 1.53 17.17 9.06
N SER A 207 0.78 18.23 9.40
CA SER A 207 0.02 18.26 10.66
C SER A 207 -1.26 17.42 10.57
N ALA A 208 -1.75 16.90 11.69
CA ALA A 208 -2.99 16.13 11.71
C ALA A 208 -4.18 16.89 11.08
N PRO A 209 -4.41 18.19 11.34
CA PRO A 209 -5.48 18.93 10.67
C PRO A 209 -5.30 19.02 9.15
N TRP A 210 -4.06 19.18 8.66
CA TRP A 210 -3.79 19.23 7.22
C TRP A 210 -4.00 17.86 6.57
N MET A 211 -3.57 16.78 7.21
CA MET A 211 -3.84 15.42 6.74
C MET A 211 -5.33 15.11 6.71
N ALA A 212 -6.08 15.49 7.76
CA ALA A 212 -7.52 15.31 7.83
C ALA A 212 -8.25 16.05 6.69
N ASP A 213 -7.82 17.28 6.40
CA ASP A 213 -8.31 18.07 5.27
C ASP A 213 -8.05 17.39 3.90
N ILE A 214 -6.94 16.66 3.76
CA ILE A 214 -6.65 15.87 2.55
C ILE A 214 -7.53 14.62 2.49
N VAL A 215 -7.68 13.88 3.61
CA VAL A 215 -8.54 12.68 3.66
C VAL A 215 -9.99 13.04 3.35
N HIS A 216 -10.53 14.10 3.95
CA HIS A 216 -11.88 14.58 3.64
C HIS A 216 -11.99 15.05 2.18
N GLY A 217 -10.95 15.71 1.65
CA GLY A 217 -10.90 16.08 0.24
C GLY A 217 -10.88 14.87 -0.70
N TYR A 218 -10.18 13.79 -0.32
CA TYR A 218 -10.18 12.51 -1.03
C TYR A 218 -11.58 11.91 -1.07
N MET A 219 -12.29 11.88 0.07
CA MET A 219 -13.68 11.41 0.14
C MET A 219 -14.57 12.18 -0.83
N ALA A 220 -14.52 13.52 -0.78
CA ALA A 220 -15.31 14.37 -1.67
C ALA A 220 -15.01 14.13 -3.16
N ARG A 221 -13.73 13.98 -3.53
CA ARG A 221 -13.31 13.74 -4.91
C ARG A 221 -13.72 12.37 -5.44
N ASN A 222 -13.78 11.36 -4.56
CA ASN A 222 -14.26 10.02 -4.88
C ASN A 222 -15.77 9.85 -4.65
N ARG A 223 -16.51 10.95 -4.43
CA ARG A 223 -17.97 10.95 -4.19
C ARG A 223 -18.41 10.13 -2.97
N ILE A 224 -17.51 9.93 -2.02
CA ILE A 224 -17.78 9.31 -0.73
C ILE A 224 -18.37 10.37 0.19
N ARG A 225 -19.67 10.28 0.45
CA ARG A 225 -20.37 11.23 1.34
C ARG A 225 -20.08 10.94 2.81
N GLU A 226 -20.07 9.66 3.16
CA GLU A 226 -19.84 9.15 4.51
C GLU A 226 -19.01 7.87 4.45
N ALA A 227 -18.12 7.66 5.42
CA ALA A 227 -17.33 6.43 5.53
C ALA A 227 -17.03 6.06 6.98
N TYR A 228 -16.70 4.79 7.21
CA TYR A 228 -15.94 4.42 8.40
C TYR A 228 -14.47 4.73 8.18
N LEU A 229 -13.79 5.26 9.20
CA LEU A 229 -12.36 5.55 9.15
C LEU A 229 -11.62 4.60 10.09
N VAL A 230 -10.75 3.77 9.56
CA VAL A 230 -9.88 2.87 10.34
C VAL A 230 -8.45 3.38 10.22
N GLY A 231 -7.81 3.66 11.35
CA GLY A 231 -6.48 4.26 11.35
C GLY A 231 -5.53 3.63 12.34
N ASN A 232 -4.31 3.31 11.90
CA ASN A 232 -3.26 2.79 12.77
C ASN A 232 -2.32 3.92 13.21
N SER A 233 -2.06 4.04 14.52
CA SER A 233 -1.13 5.02 15.08
C SER A 233 -1.41 6.45 14.60
N MET A 234 -0.51 7.05 13.81
CA MET A 234 -0.72 8.35 13.16
C MET A 234 -2.03 8.40 12.35
N GLY A 235 -2.40 7.32 11.68
CA GLY A 235 -3.65 7.22 10.93
C GLY A 235 -4.88 7.30 11.82
N GLY A 236 -4.84 6.71 13.02
CA GLY A 236 -5.93 6.82 14.00
C GLY A 236 -6.10 8.25 14.52
N ARG A 237 -4.97 8.94 14.77
CA ARG A 237 -4.94 10.37 15.09
C ARG A 237 -5.59 11.22 13.99
N ILE A 238 -5.31 10.90 12.73
CA ILE A 238 -5.87 11.60 11.56
C ILE A 238 -7.37 11.29 11.41
N ALA A 239 -7.79 10.04 11.56
CA ALA A 239 -9.19 9.63 11.50
C ALA A 239 -10.04 10.41 12.54
N ALA A 240 -9.55 10.51 13.77
CA ALA A 240 -10.15 11.31 14.82
C ALA A 240 -10.27 12.79 14.43
N GLU A 241 -9.21 13.35 13.85
CA GLU A 241 -9.21 14.74 13.41
C GLU A 241 -10.18 15.00 12.24
N VAL A 242 -10.36 14.03 11.33
CA VAL A 242 -11.42 14.11 10.30
C VAL A 242 -12.79 14.14 10.96
N ALA A 243 -13.05 13.21 11.89
CA ALA A 243 -14.34 13.13 12.58
C ALA A 243 -14.67 14.38 13.42
N LEU A 244 -13.68 14.98 14.08
CA LEU A 244 -13.86 16.24 14.81
C LEU A 244 -14.19 17.42 13.89
N ARG A 245 -13.57 17.48 12.71
CA ARG A 245 -13.71 18.60 11.77
C ARG A 245 -14.89 18.45 10.82
N HIS A 246 -15.23 17.21 10.49
CA HIS A 246 -16.21 16.82 9.48
C HIS A 246 -17.09 15.65 9.97
N PRO A 247 -17.79 15.79 11.12
CA PRO A 247 -18.53 14.68 11.72
C PRO A 247 -19.62 14.11 10.81
N ARG A 248 -20.23 14.94 9.95
CA ARG A 248 -21.24 14.52 8.98
C ARG A 248 -20.69 13.63 7.85
N SER A 249 -19.38 13.57 7.68
CA SER A 249 -18.74 12.73 6.67
C SER A 249 -18.23 11.41 7.27
N VAL A 250 -18.39 11.17 8.57
CA VAL A 250 -17.81 10.01 9.26
C VAL A 250 -18.90 9.22 9.98
N ARG A 251 -19.03 7.94 9.62
CA ARG A 251 -19.96 6.99 10.25
C ARG A 251 -19.46 6.48 11.60
N GLY A 252 -18.14 6.36 11.71
CA GLY A 252 -17.46 5.96 12.92
C GLY A 252 -15.95 5.89 12.71
N VAL A 253 -15.21 5.87 13.81
CA VAL A 253 -13.74 5.79 13.82
C VAL A 253 -13.32 4.50 14.52
N VAL A 254 -12.37 3.79 13.93
CA VAL A 254 -11.66 2.69 14.58
C VAL A 254 -10.18 3.08 14.66
N GLY A 255 -9.68 3.32 15.87
CA GLY A 255 -8.29 3.67 16.10
C GLY A 255 -7.50 2.47 16.60
N LEU A 256 -6.49 2.03 15.84
CA LEU A 256 -5.59 0.93 16.20
C LEU A 256 -4.29 1.53 16.75
N GLY A 257 -4.00 1.37 18.03
CA GLY A 257 -2.78 1.88 18.67
C GLY A 257 -2.54 3.37 18.39
N SER A 258 -3.60 4.18 18.45
CA SER A 258 -3.61 5.55 17.90
C SER A 258 -2.55 6.45 18.53
N ALA A 259 -1.92 7.30 17.71
CA ALA A 259 -0.95 8.28 18.19
C ALA A 259 -1.67 9.36 18.98
N VAL A 260 -1.44 9.40 20.29
CA VAL A 260 -2.03 10.39 21.20
C VAL A 260 -0.99 11.43 21.61
N ALA A 261 -1.46 12.62 22.00
CA ALA A 261 -0.58 13.63 22.56
C ALA A 261 -0.31 13.31 24.04
N PHE A 262 0.94 12.99 24.37
CA PHE A 262 1.36 12.78 25.76
C PHE A 262 1.83 14.07 26.43
N ASP A 263 1.65 14.16 27.75
CA ASP A 263 2.08 15.30 28.55
C ASP A 263 3.61 15.40 28.66
N GLU A 264 4.34 14.28 28.66
CA GLU A 264 5.81 14.32 28.73
C GLU A 264 6.44 15.03 27.51
N TYR A 265 5.85 14.88 26.32
CA TYR A 265 6.31 15.59 25.13
C TYR A 265 6.06 17.10 25.20
N GLN A 266 5.09 17.56 26.01
CA GLN A 266 4.82 19.00 26.18
C GLN A 266 6.00 19.76 26.77
N ARG A 267 6.77 19.12 27.66
CA ARG A 267 7.98 19.72 28.26
C ARG A 267 8.96 20.18 27.20
N TYR A 268 9.08 19.44 26.11
CA TYR A 268 10.00 19.73 25.01
C TYR A 268 9.31 20.38 23.81
N ALA A 269 7.98 20.53 23.80
CA ALA A 269 7.23 20.99 22.65
C ALA A 269 7.64 22.40 22.19
N ARG A 270 8.04 23.31 23.09
CA ARG A 270 8.58 24.64 22.69
C ARG A 270 9.87 24.50 21.90
N LEU A 271 10.75 23.60 22.32
CA LEU A 271 12.01 23.28 21.64
C LEU A 271 11.73 22.63 20.28
N ILE A 272 10.87 21.61 20.23
CA ILE A 272 10.47 20.91 18.99
C ILE A 272 9.81 21.87 17.99
N ARG A 273 9.04 22.87 18.45
CA ARG A 273 8.43 23.88 17.58
C ARG A 273 9.47 24.83 16.97
N MET A 274 10.48 25.20 17.73
CA MET A 274 11.56 26.11 17.32
C MET A 274 12.57 25.42 16.40
N PHE A 275 12.94 24.18 16.70
CA PHE A 275 13.82 23.38 15.87
C PHE A 275 13.07 22.87 14.64
N ARG A 276 13.61 23.17 13.45
CA ARG A 276 13.05 22.71 12.17
C ARG A 276 13.48 21.28 11.86
N SER A 277 13.21 20.36 12.79
CA SER A 277 13.66 18.96 12.73
C SER A 277 13.16 18.20 11.49
N GLN A 278 12.15 18.70 10.78
CA GLN A 278 11.73 18.13 9.50
C GLN A 278 12.88 18.06 8.49
N TRP A 279 13.82 19.02 8.54
CA TRP A 279 14.95 19.07 7.62
C TRP A 279 16.05 18.05 7.94
N LEU A 280 16.01 17.39 9.10
CA LEU A 280 16.89 16.24 9.37
C LEU A 280 16.63 15.10 8.39
N GLY A 281 15.43 15.01 7.80
CA GLY A 281 15.13 14.06 6.73
C GLY A 281 15.96 14.25 5.45
N LEU A 282 16.69 15.36 5.30
CA LEU A 282 17.65 15.54 4.21
C LEU A 282 18.84 14.60 4.33
N ALA A 283 19.26 14.28 5.57
CA ALA A 283 20.38 13.38 5.80
C ALA A 283 20.01 11.95 5.37
N PRO A 284 20.91 11.23 4.67
CA PRO A 284 20.73 9.79 4.48
C PRO A 284 20.86 9.06 5.80
N LEU A 285 20.24 7.88 5.91
CA LEU A 285 20.32 7.02 7.08
C LEU A 285 21.19 5.79 6.77
N PRO A 286 21.99 5.30 7.73
CA PRO A 286 22.69 4.02 7.59
C PRO A 286 21.67 2.87 7.72
N LEU A 287 21.01 2.53 6.62
CA LEU A 287 19.93 1.54 6.60
C LEU A 287 20.51 0.12 6.57
N ASN A 288 20.20 -0.67 7.59
CA ASN A 288 20.49 -2.10 7.62
C ASN A 288 19.18 -2.90 7.66
N ARG A 289 18.94 -3.68 6.61
CA ARG A 289 17.71 -4.46 6.45
C ARG A 289 17.47 -5.43 7.61
N ARG A 290 18.50 -6.11 8.10
CA ARG A 290 18.36 -7.08 9.21
C ARG A 290 17.96 -6.41 10.52
N TRP A 291 18.44 -5.19 10.75
CA TRP A 291 18.10 -4.42 11.94
C TRP A 291 16.66 -3.90 11.86
N ILE A 292 16.23 -3.46 10.68
CA ILE A 292 14.85 -3.06 10.42
C ILE A 292 13.91 -4.26 10.56
N GLU A 293 14.27 -5.42 10.01
CA GLU A 293 13.53 -6.67 10.13
C GLU A 293 13.37 -7.09 11.61
N ALA A 294 14.44 -7.00 12.40
CA ALA A 294 14.38 -7.24 13.84
C ALA A 294 13.47 -6.22 14.55
N GLY A 295 13.56 -4.93 14.21
CA GLY A 295 12.69 -3.90 14.79
C GLY A 295 11.21 -4.09 14.42
N LEU A 296 10.90 -4.50 13.19
CA LEU A 296 9.55 -4.82 12.76
C LEU A 296 9.00 -6.04 13.49
N ARG A 297 9.85 -7.04 13.76
CA ARG A 297 9.47 -8.24 14.52
C ARG A 297 8.94 -7.86 15.90
N GLU A 298 9.54 -6.88 16.58
CA GLU A 298 9.10 -6.40 17.90
C GLU A 298 7.73 -5.69 17.88
N LEU A 299 7.19 -5.33 16.69
CA LEU A 299 5.86 -4.71 16.58
C LEU A 299 4.72 -5.71 16.66
N PHE A 300 5.01 -7.02 16.60
CA PHE A 300 4.01 -8.08 16.64
C PHE A 300 4.01 -8.77 18.00
N HIS A 301 2.82 -9.02 18.55
CA HIS A 301 2.66 -9.75 19.81
C HIS A 301 3.27 -11.17 19.73
N ASP A 302 2.97 -11.89 18.64
CA ASP A 302 3.59 -13.17 18.32
C ASP A 302 4.08 -13.19 16.87
N PRO A 303 5.36 -12.87 16.62
CA PRO A 303 5.91 -12.83 15.28
C PRO A 303 6.09 -14.21 14.64
N SER A 304 5.94 -15.30 15.39
CA SER A 304 6.03 -16.67 14.85
C SER A 304 4.81 -17.05 13.99
N THR A 305 3.71 -16.31 14.17
CA THR A 305 2.48 -16.47 13.37
C THR A 305 2.62 -15.93 11.94
N LEU A 306 3.66 -15.16 11.65
CA LEU A 306 3.89 -14.56 10.33
C LEU A 306 4.86 -15.41 9.51
N PRO A 307 4.60 -15.59 8.20
CA PRO A 307 5.61 -16.14 7.30
C PRO A 307 6.89 -15.28 7.36
N PRO A 308 8.08 -15.88 7.59
CA PRO A 308 9.33 -15.12 7.72
C PRO A 308 9.63 -14.23 6.51
N GLU A 309 9.28 -14.69 5.31
CA GLU A 309 9.47 -13.94 4.07
C GLU A 309 8.60 -12.68 4.01
N ASN A 310 7.47 -12.62 4.71
CA ASN A 310 6.62 -11.43 4.75
C ASN A 310 7.28 -10.32 5.58
N LEU A 311 7.87 -10.66 6.72
CA LEU A 311 8.65 -9.72 7.53
C LEU A 311 9.86 -9.21 6.77
N ARG A 312 10.54 -10.10 6.05
CA ARG A 312 11.67 -9.74 5.18
C ARG A 312 11.23 -8.76 4.08
N ALA A 313 10.13 -9.04 3.39
CA ALA A 313 9.58 -8.17 2.36
C ALA A 313 9.22 -6.79 2.92
N ALA A 314 8.57 -6.74 4.09
CA ALA A 314 8.25 -5.50 4.78
C ALA A 314 9.51 -4.69 5.16
N ALA A 315 10.59 -5.37 5.58
CA ALA A 315 11.85 -4.74 5.89
C ALA A 315 12.55 -4.18 4.63
N GLU A 316 12.51 -4.90 3.50
CA GLU A 316 13.02 -4.44 2.21
C GLU A 316 12.26 -3.21 1.71
N ASP A 317 10.93 -3.25 1.75
CA ASP A 317 10.06 -2.12 1.42
C ASP A 317 10.35 -0.90 2.30
N THR A 318 10.54 -1.10 3.61
CA THR A 318 10.91 -0.03 4.54
C THR A 318 12.27 0.60 4.19
N VAL A 319 13.27 -0.22 3.83
CA VAL A 319 14.58 0.29 3.39
C VAL A 319 14.42 1.13 2.12
N LEU A 320 13.64 0.67 1.14
CA LEU A 320 13.40 1.41 -0.11
C LEU A 320 12.75 2.77 0.16
N HIS A 321 11.70 2.81 0.99
CA HIS A 321 11.05 4.06 1.37
C HIS A 321 11.98 5.00 2.11
N LEU A 322 12.78 4.51 3.06
CA LEU A 322 13.72 5.34 3.81
C LEU A 322 14.90 5.85 2.97
N ARG A 323 15.17 5.27 1.80
CA ARG A 323 16.12 5.85 0.81
C ARG A 323 15.54 7.08 0.11
N ASP A 324 14.23 7.19 -0.01
CA ASP A 324 13.57 8.35 -0.60
C ASP A 324 13.68 9.59 0.33
N ARG A 325 14.18 10.69 -0.24
CA ARG A 325 14.38 11.95 0.49
C ARG A 325 13.04 12.57 0.91
N GLY A 326 12.04 12.54 0.05
CA GLY A 326 10.71 13.10 0.34
C GLY A 326 10.04 12.36 1.50
N TYR A 327 10.20 11.05 1.53
CA TYR A 327 9.66 10.17 2.56
C TYR A 327 10.29 10.47 3.92
N ARG A 328 11.62 10.57 4.00
CA ARG A 328 12.30 10.96 5.26
C ARG A 328 11.88 12.34 5.74
N LEU A 329 11.75 13.32 4.84
CA LEU A 329 11.24 14.65 5.18
C LEU A 329 9.81 14.61 5.73
N ALA A 330 8.93 13.80 5.12
CA ALA A 330 7.56 13.61 5.56
C ALA A 330 7.49 12.94 6.95
N VAL A 331 8.26 11.87 7.17
CA VAL A 331 8.38 11.19 8.48
C VAL A 331 8.77 12.19 9.56
N MET A 332 9.85 12.96 9.34
CA MET A 332 10.33 13.93 10.32
C MET A 332 9.35 15.09 10.53
N ALA A 333 8.65 15.53 9.48
CA ALA A 333 7.62 16.56 9.60
C ALA A 333 6.41 16.08 10.42
N CYS A 334 5.91 14.87 10.15
CA CYS A 334 4.83 14.27 10.92
C CYS A 334 5.22 14.07 12.38
N ALA A 335 6.39 13.48 12.64
CA ALA A 335 6.91 13.27 14.00
C ALA A 335 7.03 14.59 14.77
N ARG A 336 7.53 15.65 14.12
CA ARG A 336 7.61 16.99 14.71
C ARG A 336 6.22 17.54 15.04
N HIS A 337 5.25 17.40 14.14
CA HIS A 337 3.89 17.91 14.38
C HIS A 337 3.18 17.16 15.50
N LEU A 338 3.31 15.84 15.56
CA LEU A 338 2.76 15.00 16.63
C LEU A 338 3.41 15.37 17.99
N GLY A 339 4.74 15.39 18.06
CA GLY A 339 5.46 15.73 19.31
C GLY A 339 5.31 17.19 19.75
N ALA A 340 4.93 18.09 18.84
CA ALA A 340 4.67 19.50 19.13
C ALA A 340 3.19 19.84 19.35
N GLU A 341 2.27 18.89 19.20
CA GLU A 341 0.85 19.14 19.48
C GLU A 341 0.66 19.37 20.98
N ARG A 342 -0.31 20.21 21.39
CA ARG A 342 -0.66 20.38 22.81
C ARG A 342 -1.57 19.23 23.25
N ALA A 343 -1.23 18.55 24.33
CA ALA A 343 -2.05 17.47 24.90
C ALA A 343 -3.30 18.02 25.61
N THR A 344 -3.12 18.95 26.54
CA THR A 344 -4.17 19.44 27.45
C THR A 344 -4.69 20.85 27.09
N GLY A 345 -5.77 21.24 27.76
CA GLY A 345 -6.50 22.49 27.53
C GLY A 345 -7.58 22.36 26.45
N ARG A 346 -8.51 23.32 26.40
CA ARG A 346 -9.68 23.27 25.50
C ARG A 346 -9.32 23.08 24.01
N ASN A 347 -8.20 23.66 23.59
CA ASN A 347 -7.70 23.52 22.21
C ASN A 347 -6.65 22.41 22.04
N GLY A 348 -6.25 21.74 23.13
CA GLY A 348 -5.35 20.60 23.12
C GLY A 348 -6.05 19.34 22.62
N TYR A 349 -5.26 18.32 22.26
CA TYR A 349 -5.74 17.07 21.70
C TYR A 349 -6.85 16.43 22.54
N TRP A 350 -6.63 16.22 23.84
CA TRP A 350 -7.61 15.59 24.71
C TRP A 350 -8.85 16.45 24.91
N GLY A 351 -8.67 17.77 25.03
CA GLY A 351 -9.79 18.71 25.15
C GLY A 351 -10.69 18.70 23.93
N ARG A 352 -10.10 18.66 22.71
CA ARG A 352 -10.88 18.53 21.47
C ARG A 352 -11.50 17.15 21.31
N LEU A 353 -10.84 16.09 21.75
CA LEU A 353 -11.35 14.73 21.61
C LEU A 353 -12.66 14.51 22.40
N CYS A 354 -12.88 15.26 23.49
CA CYS A 354 -14.15 15.28 24.20
C CYS A 354 -15.33 15.78 23.35
N ASP A 355 -15.07 16.53 22.27
CA ASP A 355 -16.09 17.02 21.35
C ASP A 355 -16.38 16.02 20.21
N LEU A 356 -15.82 14.80 20.24
CA LEU A 356 -16.06 13.79 19.21
C LEU A 356 -17.51 13.29 19.28
N GLN A 357 -18.25 13.48 18.19
CA GLN A 357 -19.70 13.19 18.13
C GLN A 357 -20.05 11.87 17.44
N VAL A 358 -19.06 11.20 16.85
CA VAL A 358 -19.27 9.96 16.08
C VAL A 358 -18.93 8.75 16.94
N PRO A 359 -19.56 7.58 16.69
CA PRO A 359 -19.15 6.33 17.32
C PRO A 359 -17.65 6.07 17.10
N SER A 360 -16.93 5.69 18.16
CA SER A 360 -15.50 5.40 18.07
C SER A 360 -15.15 4.15 18.86
N LEU A 361 -14.32 3.29 18.29
CA LEU A 361 -13.70 2.14 18.93
C LEU A 361 -12.18 2.35 18.98
N TRP A 362 -11.57 2.23 20.15
CA TRP A 362 -10.13 2.43 20.32
C TRP A 362 -9.46 1.16 20.82
N ILE A 363 -8.66 0.55 19.95
CA ILE A 363 -7.97 -0.70 20.20
C ILE A 363 -6.54 -0.37 20.61
N PHE A 364 -6.18 -0.68 21.86
CA PHE A 364 -4.84 -0.47 22.42
C PHE A 364 -4.25 -1.77 22.98
N GLY A 365 -4.88 -2.91 22.74
CA GLY A 365 -4.47 -4.22 23.24
C GLY A 365 -5.29 -4.59 24.48
N ASP A 366 -4.63 -4.92 25.58
CA ASP A 366 -5.26 -5.55 26.76
C ASP A 366 -6.28 -4.66 27.52
N ARG A 367 -6.51 -3.43 27.04
CA ARG A 367 -7.39 -2.43 27.64
C ARG A 367 -8.20 -1.69 26.58
N ASP A 368 -8.75 -2.41 25.61
CA ASP A 368 -9.62 -1.83 24.58
C ASP A 368 -10.78 -1.04 25.23
N VAL A 369 -11.04 0.18 24.74
CA VAL A 369 -12.09 1.10 25.24
C VAL A 369 -12.97 1.60 24.11
#